data_AF-A0A8H7KUS7-F1
#
_entry.id   AF-A0A8H7KUS7-F1
#
_cell.length_a   1.000
_cell.length_b   1.000
_cell.length_c   1.000
_cell.angle_alpha   90.00
_cell.angle_beta   90.00
_cell.angle_gamma   90.00
#
_symmetry.space_group_name_H-M   'P 1'
#
loop_
_entity.id
_entity.type
_entity.pdbx_description
1 polymer ?
#
loop_
_entity_poly.entity_id
_entity_poly.type
_entity_poly.pdbx_seq_one_letter_code
_entity_poly.pdbx_strand_id
1 'polypeptide(L)'
;MDQNDRETDGYTAADYVSAISQTLNTHYQTQSFSLGNAHTTYPISAFVTHLVYLRGTTIRVDVDHITSLGVKCLAVDGIQESGDDTPKYDAACVRSAIDDILEQGGSED
;
A
#
# COMPACT_ATOMS: atom_id res chain seq x y z
N MET A 1 -18.67 2.79 15.17
CA MET A 1 -17.60 3.73 15.58
C MET A 1 -16.47 3.47 14.63
N ASP A 2 -16.53 4.19 13.54
CA ASP A 2 -16.36 3.60 12.23
C ASP A 2 -15.01 3.97 11.66
N GLN A 3 -14.05 3.08 11.89
CA GLN A 3 -12.68 3.28 11.48
C GLN A 3 -12.52 3.19 9.94
N ASN A 4 -13.58 2.77 9.22
CA ASN A 4 -13.65 2.72 7.76
C ASN A 4 -15.05 2.34 7.16
N ASP A 5 -16.16 2.71 7.79
CA ASP A 5 -17.47 2.01 7.61
C ASP A 5 -18.34 2.46 6.41
N ARG A 6 -17.81 3.16 5.39
CA ARG A 6 -18.59 3.40 4.15
C ARG A 6 -17.84 3.22 2.85
N GLU A 7 -16.52 3.32 2.83
CA GLU A 7 -15.77 3.30 1.58
C GLU A 7 -15.07 1.95 1.34
N THR A 8 -14.74 1.23 2.40
CA THR A 8 -13.75 0.14 2.31
C THR A 8 -14.05 -0.98 3.34
N ASP A 9 -15.33 -1.14 3.71
CA ASP A 9 -15.78 -2.27 4.53
C ASP A 9 -15.39 -3.61 3.88
N GLY A 10 -14.80 -4.50 4.67
CA GLY A 10 -14.32 -5.82 4.26
C GLY A 10 -13.03 -5.83 3.43
N TYR A 11 -12.40 -4.69 3.15
CA TYR A 11 -11.18 -4.66 2.34
C TYR A 11 -9.99 -5.30 3.07
N THR A 12 -9.26 -6.13 2.34
CA THR A 12 -7.94 -6.60 2.73
C THR A 12 -6.87 -5.62 2.26
N ALA A 13 -5.64 -5.76 2.77
CA ALA A 13 -4.51 -4.97 2.29
C ALA A 13 -4.29 -5.11 0.76
N ALA A 14 -4.56 -6.29 0.21
CA ALA A 14 -4.46 -6.54 -1.23
C ALA A 14 -5.52 -5.77 -2.05
N ASP A 15 -6.71 -5.55 -1.48
CA ASP A 15 -7.77 -4.78 -2.13
C ASP A 15 -7.39 -3.30 -2.23
N TYR A 16 -6.77 -2.72 -1.19
CA TYR A 16 -6.24 -1.36 -1.25
C TYR A 16 -5.16 -1.21 -2.33
N VAL A 17 -4.19 -2.12 -2.35
CA VAL A 17 -3.09 -2.12 -3.34
C VAL A 17 -3.65 -2.26 -4.76
N SER A 18 -4.63 -3.14 -4.94
CA SER A 18 -5.29 -3.35 -6.23
C SER A 18 -6.10 -2.15 -6.66
N ALA A 19 -6.85 -1.51 -5.75
CA ALA A 19 -7.63 -0.32 -6.04
C ALA A 19 -6.75 0.83 -6.53
N ILE A 20 -5.61 1.09 -5.85
CA ILE A 20 -4.64 2.12 -6.27
C ILE A 20 -4.15 1.83 -7.69
N SER A 21 -3.68 0.61 -7.95
CA SER A 21 -3.16 0.24 -9.27
C SER A 21 -4.25 0.31 -10.36
N GLN A 22 -5.47 -0.11 -10.07
CA GLN A 22 -6.59 -0.01 -11.00
C GLN A 22 -6.95 1.44 -11.32
N THR A 23 -7.02 2.31 -10.32
CA THR A 23 -7.28 3.74 -10.52
C THR A 23 -6.18 4.39 -11.36
N LEU A 24 -4.91 4.10 -11.09
CA LEU A 24 -3.78 4.67 -11.83
C LEU A 24 -3.62 4.10 -13.25
N ASN A 25 -4.02 2.85 -13.46
CA ASN A 25 -4.12 2.24 -14.78
C ASN A 25 -5.41 2.60 -15.53
N THR A 26 -6.39 3.19 -14.85
CA THR A 26 -7.61 3.66 -15.51
C THR A 26 -7.23 4.89 -16.32
N HIS A 27 -7.18 4.70 -17.63
CA HIS A 27 -7.09 5.80 -18.58
C HIS A 27 -8.35 6.65 -18.38
N TYR A 28 -8.25 7.74 -17.64
CA TYR A 28 -9.17 8.86 -17.84
C TYR A 28 -9.05 9.15 -19.33
N GLN A 29 -10.15 8.99 -20.07
CA GLN A 29 -10.18 9.26 -21.50
C GLN A 29 -9.93 10.76 -21.72
N THR A 30 -8.68 11.19 -21.61
CA THR A 30 -8.23 12.45 -22.17
C THR A 30 -8.25 12.20 -23.66
N GLN A 31 -9.35 12.57 -24.33
CA GLN A 31 -9.39 12.71 -25.78
C GLN A 31 -8.14 13.48 -26.21
N SER A 32 -7.14 12.76 -26.70
CA SER A 32 -5.88 13.34 -27.11
C SER A 32 -5.57 12.76 -28.47
N PHE A 33 -5.86 13.56 -29.49
CA PHE A 33 -5.37 13.37 -30.84
C PHE A 33 -3.84 13.22 -30.80
N SER A 34 -3.30 12.00 -30.76
CA SER A 34 -1.87 11.76 -30.97
C SER A 34 -1.63 10.30 -31.36
N LEU A 35 -0.64 10.10 -32.23
CA LEU A 35 -0.32 8.82 -32.86
C LEU A 35 0.16 7.79 -31.85
N GLY A 36 -0.68 6.80 -31.52
CA GLY A 36 -0.26 5.56 -30.87
C GLY A 36 -1.24 5.10 -29.81
N ASN A 37 -2.02 4.07 -30.12
CA ASN A 37 -2.88 3.36 -29.19
C ASN A 37 -2.06 2.53 -28.17
N ALA A 38 -1.14 3.15 -27.45
CA ALA A 38 -0.43 2.49 -26.36
C ALA A 38 -1.37 2.45 -25.15
N HIS A 39 -2.05 1.33 -24.96
CA HIS A 39 -2.73 1.03 -23.70
C HIS A 39 -1.66 0.75 -22.65
N THR A 40 -1.20 1.79 -21.95
CA THR A 40 -0.13 1.67 -20.95
C THR A 40 -0.72 1.12 -19.65
N THR A 41 -0.81 -0.21 -19.55
CA THR A 41 -1.07 -0.91 -18.28
C THR A 41 0.27 -1.24 -17.64
N TYR A 42 0.46 -0.80 -16.40
CA TYR A 42 1.66 -1.05 -15.61
C TYR A 42 1.36 -2.05 -14.49
N PRO A 43 2.36 -2.88 -14.09
CA PRO A 43 2.22 -3.76 -12.94
C PRO A 43 2.04 -2.96 -11.65
N ILE A 44 1.45 -3.58 -10.63
CA ILE A 44 1.23 -2.97 -9.31
C ILE A 44 2.52 -2.40 -8.72
N SER A 45 3.62 -3.14 -8.84
CA SER A 45 4.94 -2.75 -8.32
C SER A 45 5.51 -1.47 -8.93
N ALA A 46 5.00 -1.02 -10.10
CA ALA A 46 5.38 0.27 -10.66
C ALA A 46 4.77 1.47 -9.90
N PHE A 47 3.70 1.24 -9.13
CA PHE A 47 3.00 2.27 -8.36
C PHE A 47 3.20 2.11 -6.85
N VAL A 48 3.21 0.87 -6.37
CA VAL A 48 3.33 0.54 -4.94
C VAL A 48 4.51 -0.38 -4.77
N THR A 49 5.60 0.14 -4.21
CA THR A 49 6.83 -0.64 -3.99
C THR A 49 6.82 -1.35 -2.63
N HIS A 50 6.29 -0.69 -1.61
CA HIS A 50 6.26 -1.18 -0.23
C HIS A 50 4.89 -0.94 0.40
N LEU A 51 4.43 -1.92 1.17
CA LEU A 51 3.28 -1.83 2.06
C LEU A 51 3.76 -1.86 3.50
N VAL A 52 3.63 -0.74 4.20
CA VAL A 52 3.87 -0.67 5.65
C VAL A 52 2.56 -0.94 6.37
N TYR A 53 2.57 -1.86 7.34
CA TYR A 53 1.39 -2.22 8.14
C TYR A 53 1.72 -2.38 9.62
N LEU A 54 0.74 -2.11 10.49
CA LEU A 54 0.90 -2.29 11.94
C LEU A 54 0.77 -3.75 12.32
N ARG A 55 1.70 -4.23 13.16
CA ARG A 55 1.57 -5.54 13.79
C ARG A 55 0.36 -5.54 14.73
N GLY A 56 -0.53 -6.52 14.57
CA GLY A 56 -1.80 -6.57 15.30
C GLY A 56 -2.92 -5.74 14.69
N THR A 57 -2.76 -5.23 13.46
CA THR A 57 -3.86 -4.58 12.73
C THR A 57 -5.05 -5.51 12.53
N THR A 58 -6.26 -4.93 12.49
CA THR A 58 -7.51 -5.62 12.17
C THR A 58 -7.69 -5.85 10.67
N ILE A 59 -6.93 -5.14 9.82
CA ILE A 59 -6.94 -5.35 8.37
C ILE A 59 -6.16 -6.61 8.03
N ARG A 60 -6.76 -7.53 7.28
CA ARG A 60 -6.07 -8.75 6.85
C ARG A 60 -4.95 -8.40 5.87
N VAL A 61 -3.72 -8.76 6.23
CA VAL A 61 -2.53 -8.62 5.38
C VAL A 61 -2.07 -10.00 4.93
N ASP A 62 -2.33 -10.33 3.66
CA ASP A 62 -1.81 -11.54 3.03
C ASP A 62 -0.43 -11.24 2.44
N VAL A 63 0.61 -11.44 3.25
CA VAL A 63 1.98 -11.07 2.91
C VAL A 63 2.47 -11.82 1.67
N ASP A 64 2.20 -13.13 1.56
CA ASP A 64 2.57 -13.96 0.41
C ASP A 64 1.89 -13.47 -0.86
N HIS A 65 0.59 -13.20 -0.80
CA HIS A 65 -0.11 -12.69 -1.97
C HIS A 65 0.43 -11.33 -2.41
N ILE A 66 0.61 -10.39 -1.49
CA ILE A 66 1.06 -9.02 -1.80
C ILE A 66 2.51 -9.02 -2.32
N THR A 67 3.38 -9.85 -1.75
CA THR A 67 4.76 -10.01 -2.25
C THR A 67 4.80 -10.67 -3.62
N SER A 68 3.89 -11.59 -3.93
CA SER A 68 3.76 -12.15 -5.30
C SER A 68 3.39 -11.10 -6.35
N LEU A 69 2.81 -9.96 -5.95
CA LEU A 69 2.50 -8.82 -6.82
C LEU A 69 3.70 -7.86 -7.00
N GLY A 70 4.86 -8.18 -6.40
CA GLY A 70 6.07 -7.38 -6.45
C GLY A 70 6.12 -6.25 -5.41
N VAL A 71 5.26 -6.28 -4.39
CA VAL A 71 5.22 -5.29 -3.31
C VAL A 71 5.88 -5.86 -2.06
N LYS A 72 6.87 -5.16 -1.49
CA LYS A 72 7.49 -5.59 -0.23
C LYS A 72 6.61 -5.23 0.97
N CYS A 73 6.50 -6.11 1.96
CA CYS A 73 5.67 -5.88 3.13
C CYS A 73 6.54 -5.61 4.37
N LEU A 74 6.35 -4.47 5.03
CA LEU A 74 7.07 -4.07 6.24
C LEU A 74 6.09 -3.98 7.42
N ALA A 75 6.24 -4.88 8.40
CA ALA A 75 5.46 -4.84 9.63
C ALA A 75 6.15 -3.95 10.66
N VAL A 76 5.44 -2.96 11.20
CA VAL A 76 5.94 -2.07 12.25
C VAL A 76 5.13 -2.19 13.52
N ASP A 77 5.78 -1.97 14.65
CA ASP A 77 5.12 -1.87 15.96
C ASP A 77 4.70 -0.41 16.16
N GLY A 78 3.40 -0.19 16.35
CA GLY A 78 2.86 1.12 16.67
C GLY A 78 2.71 1.35 18.17
N ILE A 79 2.12 2.48 18.52
CA ILE A 79 1.72 2.76 19.89
C ILE A 79 0.34 2.15 20.12
N GLN A 80 0.22 1.35 21.18
CA GLN A 80 -1.05 0.89 21.71
C GLN A 80 -1.37 1.73 22.94
N GLU A 81 -2.38 2.60 22.84
CA GLU A 81 -2.80 3.43 23.97
C GLU A 81 -3.60 2.58 24.98
N SER A 82 -3.39 2.84 26.27
CA SER A 82 -4.10 2.13 27.35
C SER A 82 -5.62 2.33 27.24
N GLY A 83 -6.31 1.32 26.72
CA GLY A 83 -7.77 1.31 26.52
C GLY A 83 -8.23 1.23 25.06
N ASP A 84 -7.32 1.28 24.10
CA ASP A 84 -7.60 1.07 22.67
C ASP A 84 -6.96 -0.25 22.21
N ASP A 85 -7.76 -1.13 21.63
CA ASP A 85 -7.28 -2.45 21.16
C ASP A 85 -6.56 -2.36 19.80
N THR A 86 -6.76 -1.25 19.08
CA THR A 86 -6.16 -1.05 17.77
C THR A 86 -4.82 -0.31 17.87
N PRO A 87 -3.71 -0.90 17.37
CA PRO A 87 -2.43 -0.20 17.31
C PRO A 87 -2.55 1.02 16.37
N LYS A 88 -1.81 2.08 16.68
CA LYS A 88 -1.73 3.30 15.85
C LYS A 88 -0.31 3.59 15.44
N TYR A 89 -0.15 4.15 14.25
CA TYR A 89 1.13 4.68 13.81
C TYR A 89 1.54 5.87 14.66
N ASP A 90 2.83 5.96 14.94
CA ASP A 90 3.47 7.13 15.52
C ASP A 90 4.64 7.59 14.65
N ALA A 91 5.13 8.79 14.92
CA ALA A 91 6.16 9.41 14.09
C ALA A 91 7.49 8.64 14.10
N ALA A 92 7.81 7.88 15.16
CA ALA A 92 9.04 7.13 15.25
C ALA A 92 8.96 5.85 14.41
N CYS A 93 7.89 5.06 14.55
CA CYS A 93 7.76 3.81 13.78
C CYS A 93 7.67 4.07 12.27
N VAL A 94 6.92 5.10 11.85
CA VAL A 94 6.80 5.46 10.43
C VAL A 94 8.14 5.94 9.87
N ARG A 95 8.89 6.74 10.63
CA ARG A 95 10.21 7.23 10.20
C ARG A 95 11.19 6.08 10.01
N SER A 96 11.25 5.17 10.98
CA SER A 96 12.10 3.98 10.88
C SER A 96 11.73 3.11 9.67
N ALA A 97 10.43 2.98 9.36
CA ALA A 97 10.00 2.23 8.18
C ALA A 97 10.44 2.89 6.87
N ILE A 98 10.34 4.22 6.80
CA ILE A 98 10.77 4.98 5.62
C ILE A 98 12.29 4.87 5.44
N ASP A 99 13.07 4.96 6.52
CA ASP A 99 14.53 4.81 6.46
C ASP A 99 14.90 3.42 5.89
N ASP A 100 14.29 2.34 6.38
CA ASP A 100 14.51 0.98 5.86
C ASP A 100 14.15 0.85 4.36
N ILE A 101 13.04 1.47 3.93
CA ILE A 101 12.64 1.50 2.51
C ILE A 101 13.70 2.21 1.65
N LEU A 102 14.23 3.33 2.12
CA LEU A 102 15.22 4.13 1.39
C LEU A 102 16.59 3.43 1.33
N GLU A 103 17.00 2.76 2.40
CA GLU A 103 18.23 1.97 2.43
C GLU A 103 18.17 0.78 1.45
N GLN A 104 17.01 0.14 1.34
CA GLN A 104 16.81 -0.96 0.39
C GLN A 104 16.82 -0.52 -1.07
N GLY A 105 16.33 0.68 -1.38
CA GLY A 105 16.33 1.24 -2.75
C GLY A 105 17.65 1.87 -3.17
N GLY A 106 18.62 2.00 -2.26
CA GLY A 106 19.96 2.54 -2.53
C GLY A 106 21.03 1.48 -2.87
N SER A 107 20.66 0.20 -2.90
CA SER A 107 21.59 -0.93 -3.06
C SER A 107 21.61 -1.51 -4.49
N GLU A 108 20.98 -0.84 -5.45
CA GLU A 108 20.99 -1.20 -6.87
C GLU A 108 22.10 -0.38 -7.58
N ASP A 109 23.34 -0.86 -7.50
CA ASP A 109 24.49 -0.46 -8.35
C ASP A 109 24.97 -1.65 -9.20
#